data_AF-A0A0S1VX31-F1
#
_entry.id   AF-A0A0S1VX31-F1
#
_cell.length_a   1.000
_cell.length_b   1.000
_cell.length_c   1.000
_cell.angle_alpha   90.00
_cell.angle_beta   90.00
_cell.angle_gamma   90.00
#
_symmetry.space_group_name_H-M   'P 1'
#
loop_
_entity.id
_entity.type
_entity.pdbx_description
1 polymer ?
#
loop_
_entity_poly.entity_id
_entity_poly.type
_entity_poly.pdbx_seq_one_letter_code
_entity_poly.pdbx_strand_id
1 'polypeptide(L)'
;ELVYISKSPDYCTKDEKLGSFGTMGRLCNVSSNSLDSCRQLCCGRGYKTVVEEKIERCQCKIYNCCYVKCKVCRTMTQVHECL
;
A
#
# COMPACT_ATOMS: atom_id res chain seq x y z
N GLU A 1 -10.01 23.93 13.12
CA GLU A 1 -8.77 23.51 13.80
C GLU A 1 -8.96 22.15 14.45
N LEU A 2 -7.91 21.34 14.55
CA LEU A 2 -7.93 20.08 15.27
C LEU A 2 -7.14 20.26 16.58
N VAL A 3 -7.75 19.93 17.72
CA VAL A 3 -7.13 20.04 19.05
C VAL A 3 -6.91 18.63 19.62
N TYR A 4 -5.72 18.37 20.16
CA TYR A 4 -5.35 17.09 20.77
C TYR A 4 -4.65 17.33 22.12
N ILE A 5 -4.85 16.40 23.06
CA ILE A 5 -4.40 16.55 24.46
C ILE A 5 -3.16 15.69 24.74
N SER A 6 -3.04 14.55 24.06
CA SER A 6 -1.93 13.59 24.22
C SER A 6 -1.13 13.43 22.93
N LYS A 7 0.15 13.10 23.08
CA LYS A 7 1.01 12.76 21.95
C LYS A 7 0.59 11.43 21.34
N SER A 8 0.72 11.33 20.02
CA SER A 8 0.54 10.07 19.31
C SER A 8 1.54 9.02 19.79
N PRO A 9 1.09 7.80 20.08
CA PRO A 9 1.97 6.69 20.44
C PRO A 9 2.80 6.23 19.24
N ASP A 10 3.73 5.32 19.48
CA ASP A 10 4.43 4.61 18.41
C ASP A 10 3.50 3.55 17.78
N TYR A 11 3.32 3.63 16.45
CA TYR A 11 2.48 2.71 15.68
C TYR A 11 3.30 1.63 14.94
N CYS A 12 4.62 1.60 15.13
CA CYS A 12 5.48 0.65 14.44
C CYS A 12 5.20 -0.80 14.85
N THR A 13 4.92 -1.04 16.13
CA THR A 13 4.65 -2.36 16.69
C THR A 13 3.18 -2.55 16.99
N LYS A 14 2.76 -3.82 17.05
CA LYS A 14 1.39 -4.17 17.41
C LYS A 14 1.17 -3.85 18.88
N ASP A 15 0.18 -3.01 19.16
CA ASP A 15 -0.29 -2.68 20.49
C ASP A 15 -1.81 -2.81 20.54
N GLU A 16 -2.29 -3.91 21.11
CA GLU A 16 -3.73 -4.20 21.21
C GLU A 16 -4.48 -3.26 22.16
N LYS A 17 -3.80 -2.67 23.16
CA LYS A 17 -4.43 -1.74 24.10
C LYS A 17 -4.75 -0.41 23.42
N LEU A 18 -3.91 0.01 22.49
CA LEU A 18 -4.10 1.19 21.65
C LEU A 18 -4.88 0.89 20.37
N GLY A 19 -5.16 -0.37 20.07
CA GLY A 19 -5.78 -0.80 18.81
C GLY A 19 -4.84 -0.67 17.60
N SER A 20 -3.53 -0.58 17.82
CA SER A 20 -2.51 -0.53 16.77
C SER A 20 -2.16 -1.94 16.30
N PHE A 21 -2.26 -2.20 15.00
CA PHE A 21 -1.83 -3.47 14.41
C PHE A 21 -0.33 -3.54 14.10
N GLY A 22 0.40 -2.42 14.24
CA GLY A 22 1.78 -2.32 13.77
C GLY A 22 1.87 -2.08 12.26
N THR A 23 3.10 -2.05 11.75
CA THR A 23 3.36 -1.83 10.31
C THR A 23 3.87 -3.05 9.55
N MET A 24 4.06 -4.18 10.22
CA MET A 24 4.44 -5.45 9.60
C MET A 24 3.38 -5.88 8.58
N GLY A 25 3.81 -6.33 7.40
CA GLY A 25 2.89 -6.77 6.35
C GLY A 25 2.28 -5.64 5.50
N ARG A 26 2.58 -4.38 5.78
CA ARG A 26 2.07 -3.26 4.97
C ARG A 26 2.87 -3.09 3.68
N LEU A 27 2.16 -2.80 2.60
CA LEU A 27 2.77 -2.40 1.34
C LEU A 27 3.42 -1.02 1.47
N CYS A 28 4.65 -0.89 0.95
CA CYS A 28 5.41 0.34 0.99
C CYS A 28 5.99 0.70 -0.39
N ASN A 29 6.24 1.99 -0.62
CA ASN A 29 6.85 2.47 -1.86
C ASN A 29 8.34 2.72 -1.64
N VAL A 30 9.20 2.05 -2.42
CA VAL A 30 10.66 2.19 -2.30
C VAL A 30 11.16 3.48 -2.98
N SER A 31 10.48 3.90 -4.04
CA SER A 31 10.83 5.07 -4.84
C SER A 31 10.30 6.39 -4.28
N SER A 32 9.48 6.36 -3.21
CA SER A 32 9.01 7.59 -2.56
C SER A 32 9.98 8.02 -1.45
N ASN A 33 10.23 9.33 -1.37
CA ASN A 33 10.94 9.96 -0.25
C ASN A 33 9.97 10.58 0.77
N SER A 34 8.67 10.29 0.65
CA SER A 34 7.61 10.79 1.52
C SER A 34 7.41 9.88 2.74
N LEU A 35 6.40 10.18 3.56
CA LEU A 35 5.99 9.36 4.70
C LEU A 35 5.61 7.91 4.31
N ASP A 36 5.26 7.70 3.04
CA ASP A 36 4.95 6.38 2.47
C ASP A 36 6.21 5.59 2.06
N SER A 37 7.39 6.16 2.28
CA SER A 37 8.65 5.50 1.99
C SER A 37 8.78 4.24 2.86
N CYS A 38 9.30 3.16 2.29
CA CYS A 38 9.56 1.93 3.05
C CYS A 38 10.44 2.18 4.28
N ARG A 39 11.36 3.17 4.24
CA ARG A 39 12.19 3.52 5.39
C ARG A 39 11.36 4.00 6.58
N GLN A 40 10.41 4.90 6.32
CA GLN A 40 9.55 5.47 7.35
C GLN A 40 8.45 4.50 7.77
N LEU A 41 7.74 3.91 6.79
CA LEU A 41 6.60 3.04 7.05
C LEU A 41 7.00 1.75 7.78
N CYS A 42 8.14 1.17 7.42
CA CYS A 42 8.65 -0.04 8.06
C CYS A 42 9.53 0.26 9.28
N CYS A 43 9.60 1.52 9.72
CA CYS A 43 10.32 1.95 10.93
C CYS A 43 11.78 1.48 10.99
N GLY A 44 12.45 1.41 9.83
CA GLY A 44 13.83 0.92 9.71
C GLY A 44 14.02 -0.60 9.79
N ARG A 45 12.95 -1.41 9.92
CA ARG A 45 13.04 -2.89 9.94
C ARG A 45 13.37 -3.52 8.57
N GLY A 46 13.27 -2.73 7.51
CA GLY A 46 13.42 -3.21 6.12
C GLY A 46 12.11 -3.72 5.53
N TYR A 47 12.20 -4.27 4.32
CA TYR A 47 11.06 -4.76 3.55
C TYR A 47 11.49 -5.97 2.71
N LYS A 48 10.55 -6.87 2.41
CA LYS A 48 10.71 -7.94 1.42
C LYS A 48 10.06 -7.52 0.09
N THR A 49 10.64 -7.96 -1.02
CA THR A 49 10.07 -7.73 -2.36
C THR A 49 9.41 -9.02 -2.83
N VAL A 50 8.14 -8.93 -3.22
CA VAL A 50 7.35 -10.04 -3.75
C VAL A 50 6.92 -9.71 -5.17
N VAL A 51 6.96 -10.69 -6.07
CA VAL A 51 6.42 -10.54 -7.43
C VAL A 51 4.99 -11.06 -7.42
N GLU A 52 4.03 -10.19 -7.70
CA GLU A 52 2.60 -10.51 -7.72
C GLU A 52 2.04 -10.37 -9.15
N GLU A 53 1.14 -11.28 -9.54
CA GLU A 53 0.38 -11.16 -10.78
C GLU A 53 -0.79 -10.18 -10.56
N LYS A 54 -0.70 -9.02 -11.20
CA LYS A 54 -1.77 -8.04 -11.23
C LYS A 54 -2.68 -8.31 -12.43
N ILE A 55 -3.94 -8.64 -12.15
CA ILE A 55 -4.97 -8.83 -13.17
C ILE A 55 -5.84 -7.57 -13.22
N GLU A 56 -5.87 -6.89 -14.37
CA GLU A 56 -6.64 -5.66 -14.53
C GLU A 56 -7.38 -5.61 -15.86
N ARG A 57 -8.44 -4.79 -15.91
CA ARG A 57 -9.15 -4.49 -17.15
C ARG A 57 -8.42 -3.37 -17.88
N CYS A 58 -7.89 -3.68 -19.05
CA CYS A 58 -7.07 -2.78 -19.86
C CYS A 58 -7.71 -2.59 -21.24
N GLN A 59 -7.22 -1.59 -22.00
CA GLN A 59 -7.61 -1.35 -23.39
C GLN A 59 -9.14 -1.29 -23.59
N CYS A 60 -9.83 -0.60 -22.69
CA CYS A 60 -11.28 -0.45 -22.71
C CYS A 60 -11.74 0.39 -23.90
N LYS A 61 -12.74 -0.08 -24.63
CA LYS A 61 -13.40 0.64 -25.73
C LYS A 61 -14.87 0.83 -25.44
N ILE A 62 -15.35 2.05 -25.67
CA ILE A 62 -16.78 2.38 -25.69
C ILE A 62 -17.34 1.94 -27.03
N TYR A 63 -18.45 1.21 -27.00
CA TYR A 63 -19.25 0.89 -28.18
C TYR A 63 -20.51 1.75 -28.13
N ASN A 64 -20.82 2.40 -29.26
CA ASN A 64 -21.95 3.34 -29.47
C ASN A 64 -23.09 3.13 -28.46
N CYS A 65 -23.35 4.19 -27.70
CA CYS A 65 -23.88 4.16 -26.34
C CYS A 65 -24.87 3.02 -26.05
N CYS A 66 -24.68 2.20 -25.00
CA CYS A 66 -23.92 2.53 -23.79
C CYS A 66 -23.24 1.33 -23.09
N TYR A 67 -22.32 0.61 -23.75
CA TYR A 67 -21.50 -0.37 -23.02
C TYR A 67 -19.99 -0.29 -23.33
N VAL A 68 -19.20 -0.55 -22.29
CA VAL A 68 -17.73 -0.56 -22.35
C VAL A 68 -17.26 -2.01 -22.39
N LYS A 69 -16.42 -2.34 -23.36
CA LYS A 69 -15.76 -3.65 -23.44
C LYS A 69 -14.26 -3.47 -23.22
N CYS A 70 -13.73 -4.17 -22.21
CA CYS A 70 -12.30 -4.18 -21.87
C CYS A 70 -11.72 -5.57 -22.12
N LYS A 71 -10.39 -5.63 -22.27
CA LYS A 71 -9.64 -6.89 -22.22
C LYS A 71 -9.17 -7.13 -20.79
N VAL A 72 -8.93 -8.39 -20.46
CA VAL A 72 -8.24 -8.76 -19.21
C VAL A 72 -6.74 -8.79 -19.51
N CYS A 73 -5.99 -7.88 -18.91
CA CYS A 73 -4.53 -7.89 -18.92
C CYS A 73 -4.02 -8.54 -17.64
N ARG A 74 -2.89 -9.23 -17.76
CA ARG A 74 -2.12 -9.76 -16.64
C ARG A 74 -0.73 -9.19 -16.70
N THR A 75 -0.26 -8.62 -15.61
CA THR A 75 1.06 -8.00 -15.52
C THR A 75 1.75 -8.49 -14.25
N MET A 76 3.05 -8.77 -14.32
CA MET A 76 3.83 -9.11 -13.13
C MET A 76 4.36 -7.81 -12.54
N THR A 77 3.99 -7.51 -11.29
CA THR A 77 4.42 -6.30 -10.58
C THR A 77 5.22 -6.66 -9.35
N GLN A 78 6.29 -5.91 -9.10
CA GLN A 78 7.06 -6.02 -7.86
C GLN A 78 6.38 -5.16 -6.79
N VAL A 79 6.03 -5.79 -5.68
CA VAL A 79 5.46 -5.14 -4.50
C VAL A 79 6.42 -5.29 -3.34
N HIS A 80 6.43 -4.32 -2.42
CA HIS A 80 7.33 -4.30 -1.28
C HIS A 80 6.53 -4.28 0.02
N GLU A 81 6.85 -5.19 0.94
CA GLU A 81 6.10 -5.42 2.17
C GLU A 81 7.02 -5.29 3.39
N CYS A 82 6.59 -4.54 4.41
CA CYS A 82 7.37 -4.34 5.63
C CYS A 82 7.56 -5.64 6.43
N LEU A 83 8.76 -5.78 6.99
CA LEU A 83 9.14 -6.86 7.91
C LEU A 83 8.67 -6.59 9.36
#